data_AF-A0A928CXW3-F1
#
_entry.id   AF-A0A928CXW3-F1
#
_cell.length_a   1.000
_cell.length_b   1.000
_cell.length_c   1.000
_cell.angle_alpha   90.00
_cell.angle_beta   90.00
_cell.angle_gamma   90.00
#
_symmetry.space_group_name_H-M   'P 1'
#
loop_
_entity.id
_entity.type
_entity.pdbx_description
1 polymer ?
#
loop_
_entity_poly.entity_id
_entity_poly.type
_entity_poly.pdbx_seq_one_letter_code
_entity_poly.pdbx_strand_id
1 'polypeptide(L)' 'MRATPLQRYALRLLLATGHDCGISRDHWTTLQQDEAERLMTPFGGQDKIMRETKLPVKQPEQKIQISKKTDSDAPVR' A
#
# COMPACT_ATOMS: atom_id res chain seq x y z
N MET A 1 19.55 12.07 7.53
CA MET A 1 18.56 13.16 7.29
C MET A 1 17.19 12.53 7.17
N ARG A 2 16.09 13.19 7.58
CA ARG A 2 14.75 12.59 7.43
C ARG A 2 14.36 12.46 5.95
N ALA A 3 13.55 11.46 5.63
CA ALA A 3 13.04 11.25 4.29
C ALA A 3 12.30 12.49 3.77
N THR A 4 12.55 12.86 2.53
CA THR A 4 11.93 14.04 1.92
C THR A 4 10.44 13.79 1.67
N PRO A 5 9.63 14.85 1.49
CA PRO A 5 8.22 14.70 1.14
C PRO A 5 8.01 13.86 -0.12
N LEU A 6 8.90 14.00 -1.11
CA LEU A 6 8.85 13.25 -2.36
C LEU A 6 9.11 11.75 -2.15
N GLN A 7 10.09 11.40 -1.32
CA GLN A 7 10.40 10.00 -1.00
C GLN A 7 9.23 9.32 -0.28
N ARG A 8 8.61 10.02 0.69
CA ARG A 8 7.40 9.52 1.36
C ARG A 8 6.24 9.38 0.40
N TYR A 9 6.11 10.29 -0.57
CA TYR A 9 5.07 10.17 -1.58
C TYR A 9 5.29 8.97 -2.51
N ALA A 10 6.52 8.76 -3.01
CA ALA A 10 6.86 7.62 -3.84
C ALA A 10 6.61 6.27 -3.12
N LEU A 11 7.02 6.15 -1.86
CA LEU A 11 6.72 4.94 -1.08
C LEU A 11 5.21 4.74 -0.88
N ARG A 12 4.42 5.81 -0.68
CA ARG A 12 2.95 5.69 -0.60
C ARG A 12 2.34 5.19 -1.90
N LEU A 13 2.89 5.58 -3.05
CA LEU A 13 2.44 5.08 -4.35
C LEU A 13 2.65 3.56 -4.44
N LEU A 14 3.81 3.07 -4.00
CA LEU A 14 4.10 1.64 -3.95
C LEU A 14 3.11 0.87 -3.05
N LEU A 15 2.83 1.38 -1.85
CA LEU A 15 1.79 0.80 -0.98
C LEU A 15 0.42 0.78 -1.66
N ALA A 16 0.05 1.87 -2.33
CA ALA A 16 -1.26 2.00 -2.97
C ALA A 16 -1.46 1.05 -4.15
N THR A 17 -0.38 0.60 -4.80
CA THR A 17 -0.42 -0.42 -5.85
C THR A 17 -0.24 -1.84 -5.33
N GLY A 18 -0.16 -2.02 -4.01
CA GLY A 18 -0.08 -3.33 -3.37
C GLY A 18 1.34 -3.87 -3.18
N HIS A 19 2.37 -3.05 -3.38
CA HIS A 19 3.73 -3.44 -3.00
C HIS A 19 3.94 -3.23 -1.51
N ASP A 20 4.42 -4.27 -0.82
CA ASP A 20 4.83 -4.17 0.56
C ASP A 20 6.30 -3.74 0.64
N CYS A 21 6.54 -2.55 1.17
CA CYS A 21 7.89 -2.01 1.40
C CYS A 21 8.40 -2.31 2.82
N GLY A 22 7.70 -3.13 3.62
CA GLY A 22 8.12 -3.47 4.98
C GLY A 22 8.09 -2.31 5.98
N ILE A 23 7.47 -1.16 5.62
CA ILE A 23 7.32 -0.01 6.52
C ILE A 23 5.95 -0.05 7.19
N SER A 24 5.94 -0.27 8.50
CA SER A 24 4.75 -0.05 9.33
C SER A 24 4.31 1.41 9.30
N ARG A 25 3.00 1.66 9.35
CA ARG A 25 2.37 2.99 9.33
C ARG A 25 3.00 3.97 10.33
N ASP A 26 3.46 3.46 11.48
CA ASP A 26 4.11 4.25 12.55
C ASP A 26 5.53 4.71 12.21
N HIS A 27 6.24 3.98 11.34
CA HIS A 27 7.61 4.29 10.93
C HIS A 27 7.71 5.31 9.78
N TRP A 28 6.59 5.69 9.15
CA TRP A 28 6.58 6.64 8.02
C TRP A 28 7.04 8.04 8.37
N THR A 29 6.80 8.46 9.62
CA THR A 29 7.11 9.83 10.10
C THR A 29 8.55 9.97 10.57
N THR A 30 9.16 8.86 10.99
CA THR A 30 10.55 8.78 11.46
C THR A 30 11.52 8.26 10.40
N LEU A 31 11.01 7.88 9.23
CA LEU A 31 11.78 7.31 8.13
C LEU A 31 12.96 8.23 7.74
N GLN A 32 14.16 7.66 7.69
CA GLN A 32 15.36 8.36 7.25
C GLN A 32 15.45 8.36 5.72
N GLN A 33 16.14 9.34 5.15
CA GLN A 33 16.33 9.50 3.72
C GLN A 33 17.02 8.29 3.10
N ASP A 34 18.11 7.83 3.71
CA ASP A 34 18.87 6.67 3.25
C ASP A 34 18.04 5.39 3.27
N GLU A 35 17.17 5.24 4.27
CA GLU A 35 16.26 4.11 4.40
C GLU A 35 15.17 4.17 3.33
N ALA A 36 14.59 5.35 3.08
CA ALA A 36 13.63 5.53 2.00
C ALA A 36 14.25 5.20 0.63
N GLU A 37 15.49 5.61 0.37
CA GLU A 37 16.22 5.28 -0.87
C GLU A 37 16.45 3.78 -0.99
N ARG A 38 16.88 3.09 0.07
CA ARG A 38 17.06 1.63 0.07
C ARG A 38 15.77 0.90 -0.24
N LEU A 39 14.64 1.36 0.27
CA LEU A 39 13.34 0.75 0.03
C LEU A 39 12.81 0.99 -1.38
N MET A 40 13.16 2.12 -2.00
CA MET A 40 12.81 2.43 -3.39
C MET A 40 13.77 1.80 -4.41
N THR A 41 15.00 1.48 -4.01
CA THR A 41 16.02 0.87 -4.87
C THR A 41 15.53 -0.34 -5.67
N PRO A 42 14.84 -1.35 -5.07
CA PRO A 42 14.32 -2.49 -5.84
C PRO A 42 13.25 -2.11 -6.87
N PHE A 43 12.62 -0.94 -6.72
CA PHE A 43 11.62 -0.41 -7.65
C PHE A 43 12.21 0.59 -8.66
N GLY A 44 13.53 0.70 -8.73
CA GLY A 44 14.26 1.60 -9.63
C GLY A 44 14.32 3.06 -9.17
N GLY A 45 14.09 3.29 -7.88
CA GLY A 45 14.26 4.60 -7.24
C GLY A 45 13.06 5.53 -7.40
N GLN A 46 13.17 6.69 -6.75
CA GLN A 46 12.09 7.67 -6.63
C GLN A 46 11.52 8.11 -7.99
N ASP A 47 12.36 8.50 -8.95
CA ASP A 47 11.92 8.99 -10.25
C ASP A 47 11.15 7.95 -11.06
N LYS A 48 11.63 6.69 -11.05
CA LYS A 48 10.95 5.60 -11.75
C LYS A 48 9.58 5.32 -11.12
N ILE A 49 9.52 5.24 -9.79
CA ILE A 49 8.27 5.05 -9.06
C ILE A 49 7.27 6.15 -9.41
N MET A 50 7.67 7.42 -9.38
CA MET A 50 6.77 8.53 -9.70
C MET A 50 6.29 8.53 -11.16
N ARG A 51 7.14 8.10 -12.10
CA ARG A 51 6.79 8.06 -13.53
C ARG A 51 5.88 6.88 -13.89
N GLU A 52 6.15 5.72 -13.31
CA GLU A 52 5.52 4.46 -13.73
C GLU A 52 4.32 4.06 -12.86
N THR A 53 4.31 4.47 -11.59
CA THR A 53 3.26 4.07 -10.65
C THR A 53 2.02 4.95 -10.85
N LYS A 54 1.03 4.39 -11.53
CA LYS A 54 -0.29 5.01 -11.64
C LYS A 54 -1.13 4.60 -10.45
N LEU A 55 -1.61 5.60 -9.69
CA LEU A 55 -2.58 5.34 -8.63
C LEU A 55 -3.79 4.61 -9.23
N PRO A 56 -4.27 3.52 -8.61
CA PRO A 56 -5.56 2.98 -9.00
C PRO A 56 -6.59 4.09 -8.78
N VAL A 57 -7.18 4.57 -9.87
CA VAL A 57 -8.35 5.43 -9.80
C VAL A 57 -9.36 4.63 -9.00
N LYS A 58 -9.76 5.14 -7.82
CA LYS A 58 -10.86 4.58 -7.04
C LYS A 58 -12.03 4.41 -8.00
N GLN A 59 -12.27 3.20 -8.49
CA GLN A 59 -13.56 2.88 -9.04
C GLN A 59 -14.54 3.04 -7.88
N PRO A 60 -15.67 3.75 -8.08
CA PRO A 60 -16.66 3.92 -7.02
C PRO A 60 -16.98 2.53 -6.50
N GLU A 61 -16.81 2.37 -5.19
CA GLU A 61 -16.88 1.13 -4.44
C GLU A 61 -17.97 0.20 -5.00
N GLN A 62 -17.57 -0.87 -5.67
CA GLN A 62 -18.49 -1.98 -5.89
C GLN A 62 -18.75 -2.58 -4.51
N LYS A 63 -19.86 -2.11 -3.92
CA LYS A 63 -20.49 -2.61 -2.70
C LYS A 63 -20.37 -4.13 -2.67
N ILE A 64 -19.41 -4.63 -1.90
CA ILE A 64 -19.29 -6.06 -1.61
C ILE A 64 -20.57 -6.40 -0.84
N GLN A 65 -21.56 -6.94 -1.53
CA GLN A 65 -22.72 -7.55 -0.90
C GLN A 65 -22.20 -8.84 -0.27
N ILE A 66 -21.87 -8.76 1.02
CA ILE A 66 -21.63 -9.92 1.86
C ILE A 66 -22.96 -10.67 1.91
N SER A 67 -23.12 -11.64 1.00
CA SER A 67 -24.20 -12.62 1.10
C SER A 67 -23.95 -13.41 2.37
N LYS A 68 -24.69 -13.10 3.43
CA LYS A 68 -24.90 -14.03 4.53
C LYS A 68 -25.60 -15.26 3.97
N LYS A 69 -24.83 -16.25 3.51
CA LYS A 69 -25.31 -17.63 3.48
C LYS A 69 -25.27 -18.13 4.91
N THR A 70 -26.42 -18.00 5.57
CA THR A 70 -26.84 -18.86 6.67
C THR A 70 -26.71 -20.29 6.16
N ASP A 71 -25.62 -20.96 6.54
CA ASP A 71 -25.56 -22.42 6.44
C ASP A 71 -26.17 -22.96 7.73
N SER A 72 -27.24 -23.72 7.54
CA SER A 72 -28.06 -24.30 8.60
C SER A 72 -27.32 -25.48 9.22
N ASP A 73 -26.95 -25.38 10.48
CA ASP A 73 -26.45 -26.51 11.25
C ASP A 73 -27.63 -27.39 11.71
N ALA A 74 -27.85 -28.45 10.92
CA ALA A 74 -28.01 -29.84 11.35
C ALA A 74 -29.23 -30.28 12.23
N PRO A 75 -29.57 -31.59 12.23
CA PRO A 75 -30.94 -32.06 12.37
C PRO A 75 -31.32 -32.58 13.77
N VAL A 76 -32.64 -32.59 13.95
CA VAL A 76 -33.49 -33.39 14.85
C VAL A 76 -32.80 -34.61 15.47
N ARG A 77 -32.89 -34.70 16.80
CA ARG A 77 -32.92 -35.97 17.51
C ARG A 77 -34.02 -35.97 18.57
#